data_AF-I3C1V8-F1
#
_entry.id   AF-I3C1V8-F1
#
_cell.length_a   1.000
_cell.length_b   1.000
_cell.length_c   1.000
_cell.angle_alpha   90.00
_cell.angle_beta   90.00
_cell.angle_gamma   90.00
#
_symmetry.space_group_name_H-M   'P 1'
#
loop_
_entity.id
_entity.type
_entity.pdbx_description
1 polymer ?
#
loop_
_entity_poly.entity_id
_entity_poly.type
_entity_poly.pdbx_seq_one_letter_code
_entity_poly.pdbx_strand_id
1 'polypeptide(L)' 'MTRNKKINLISVLLGLTAVAMIIIGIVMKIPAPAVTGVGFLLIVWAFQIFK' A
#
# COMPACT_ATOMS: atom_id res chain seq x y z
N MET A 1 8.57 -6.44 20.42
CA MET A 1 8.40 -5.42 19.36
C MET A 1 7.30 -4.45 19.79
N THR A 2 7.61 -3.17 19.98
CA THR A 2 6.63 -2.15 20.42
C THR A 2 5.53 -1.94 19.38
N ARG A 3 4.32 -1.57 19.81
CA ARG A 3 3.14 -1.35 18.94
C ARG A 3 3.47 -0.44 17.75
N ASN A 4 4.25 0.61 17.99
CA ASN A 4 4.68 1.56 16.95
C ASN A 4 5.58 0.92 15.88
N LYS A 5 6.48 0.01 16.25
CA LYS A 5 7.33 -0.73 15.30
C LYS A 5 6.50 -1.70 14.45
N LYS A 6 5.47 -2.32 15.01
CA LYS A 6 4.54 -3.19 14.27
C LYS A 6 3.74 -2.41 13.24
N ILE A 7 3.15 -1.27 13.62
CA ILE A 7 2.40 -0.41 12.71
C ILE A 7 3.30 0.13 11.59
N ASN A 8 4.53 0.54 11.91
CA ASN A 8 5.47 0.99 10.88
C ASN A 8 5.80 -0.11 9.86
N LEU A 9 6.02 -1.34 10.32
CA LEU A 9 6.30 -2.47 9.46
C LEU A 9 5.12 -2.77 8.52
N ILE A 10 3.90 -2.72 9.04
CA ILE A 10 2.66 -2.93 8.26
C ILE A 10 2.50 -1.84 7.19
N SER A 11 2.71 -0.56 7.53
CA SER A 11 2.67 0.53 6.54
C SER A 11 3.70 0.35 5.43
N VAL A 12 4.91 -0.09 5.75
CA VAL A 12 5.98 -0.34 4.76
C VAL A 12 5.62 -1.51 3.84
N LEU A 13 5.11 -2.61 4.39
CA LEU A 13 4.67 -3.78 3.61
C LEU A 13 3.50 -3.43 2.68
N LEU A 14 2.52 -2.67 3.16
CA LEU A 14 1.38 -2.23 2.36
C LEU A 14 1.82 -1.26 1.25
N GLY A 15 2.73 -0.34 1.54
CA GLY A 15 3.29 0.59 0.54
C GLY A 15 4.03 -0.14 -0.58
N LEU A 16 4.87 -1.13 -0.24
CA LEU A 16 5.54 -1.98 -1.23
C LEU A 16 4.54 -2.77 -2.09
N THR A 17 3.51 -3.33 -1.47
CA THR A 17 2.45 -4.07 -2.17
C THR A 17 1.68 -3.17 -3.14
N ALA A 18 1.37 -1.95 -2.72
CA ALA A 18 0.70 -0.96 -3.54
C ALA A 18 1.51 -0.60 -4.79
N VAL A 19 2.82 -0.33 -4.62
CA VAL A 19 3.72 -0.02 -5.74
C VAL A 19 3.80 -1.19 -6.71
N ALA A 20 3.94 -2.42 -6.21
CA ALA A 20 3.97 -3.61 -7.05
C ALA A 20 2.67 -3.80 -7.86
N MET A 21 1.50 -3.63 -7.24
CA MET A 21 0.21 -3.75 -7.93
C MET A 21 0.00 -2.66 -8.99
N ILE A 22 0.43 -1.42 -8.72
CA ILE A 22 0.41 -0.33 -9.69
C ILE A 22 1.28 -0.65 -10.90
N ILE A 23 2.52 -1.11 -10.67
CA ILE A 23 3.43 -1.50 -11.76
C ILE A 23 2.84 -2.63 -12.58
N ILE A 24 2.33 -3.69 -11.94
CA ILE A 24 1.70 -4.82 -12.64
C ILE A 24 0.49 -4.35 -13.47
N GLY A 25 -0.36 -3.50 -12.91
CA GLY A 25 -1.53 -2.97 -13.62
C GLY A 25 -1.15 -2.14 -14.84
N ILE A 26 -0.10 -1.32 -14.74
CA ILE A 26 0.43 -0.53 -15.86
C ILE A 26 1.05 -1.45 -16.93
N VAL A 27 1.91 -2.38 -16.53
CA VAL A 27 2.65 -3.25 -17.46
C VAL A 27 1.71 -4.21 -18.19
N MET A 28 0.77 -4.82 -17.47
CA MET A 28 -0.19 -5.77 -18.05
C MET A 28 -1.41 -5.07 -18.69
N LYS A 29 -1.50 -3.74 -18.61
CA LYS A 29 -2.67 -2.95 -19.01
C LYS A 29 -3.98 -3.44 -18.37
N ILE A 30 -3.89 -3.98 -17.15
CA ILE A 30 -5.05 -4.43 -16.38
C ILE A 30 -5.38 -3.30 -15.39
N PRO A 31 -6.51 -2.60 -15.54
CA PRO A 31 -6.85 -1.47 -14.69
C PRO A 31 -7.15 -1.89 -13.25
N ALA A 32 -7.67 -3.11 -13.02
CA ALA A 32 -8.05 -3.57 -11.69
C ALA A 32 -6.87 -3.60 -10.68
N PRO A 33 -5.71 -4.21 -10.98
CA PRO A 33 -4.51 -4.14 -10.12
C PRO A 33 -4.01 -2.71 -9.84
N ALA A 34 -4.09 -1.81 -10.82
CA ALA A 34 -3.65 -0.43 -10.62
C ALA A 34 -4.56 0.31 -9.63
N VAL A 35 -5.88 0.14 -9.77
CA VAL A 35 -6.87 0.76 -8.89
C VAL A 35 -6.78 0.20 -7.46
N THR A 36 -6.61 -1.12 -7.30
CA THR A 36 -6.40 -1.71 -5.97
C THR A 36 -5.10 -1.24 -5.33
N GLY A 37 -4.01 -1.09 -6.09
CA GLY A 37 -2.76 -0.51 -5.59
C GLY A 37 -2.92 0.92 -5.08
N VAL A 38 -3.69 1.77 -5.78
CA VAL A 38 -4.04 3.12 -5.30
C VAL A 38 -4.89 3.06 -4.03
N GLY A 39 -5.84 2.12 -3.94
CA GLY A 39 -6.63 1.89 -2.72
C GLY A 39 -5.78 1.52 -1.51
N PHE A 40 -4.73 0.71 -1.70
CA PHE A 40 -3.77 0.39 -0.63
C PHE A 40 -2.97 1.63 -0.17
N LEU A 41 -2.61 2.55 -1.08
CA LEU A 41 -1.96 3.81 -0.69
C LEU A 41 -2.85 4.67 0.18
N LEU A 42 -4.16 4.75 -0.12
CA LEU A 42 -5.13 5.47 0.71
C LEU A 42 -5.23 4.88 2.13
N ILE A 43 -5.21 3.55 2.25
CA ILE A 43 -5.24 2.88 3.56
C ILE A 43 -3.95 3.17 4.33
N VAL A 44 -2.79 3.10 3.68
CA VAL A 44 -1.50 3.43 4.31
C VAL A 44 -1.48 4.88 4.79
N TRP A 45 -2.00 5.80 3.99
CA TRP A 45 -2.10 7.22 4.35
C TRP A 45 -3.04 7.44 5.54
N ALA A 46 -4.20 6.78 5.57
CA ALA A 46 -5.10 6.81 6.72
C ALA A 46 -4.39 6.31 7.99
N PHE A 47 -3.68 5.18 7.93
CA PHE A 47 -2.89 4.68 9.07
C PHE A 47 -1.78 5.63 9.51
N GLN A 48 -1.23 6.44 8.59
CA GLN A 48 -0.23 7.45 8.91
C GLN A 48 -0.83 8.66 9.63
N ILE A 49 -2.05 9.10 9.26
CA ILE A 49 -2.74 10.24 9.88
C ILE A 49 -3.21 9.92 11.29
N PHE A 50 -3.69 8.70 11.54
CA PHE A 50 -4.21 8.28 12.84
C PHE A 50 -3.11 7.86 13.86
N LYS A 51 -1.84 8.07 13.54
CA LYS A 51 -0.69 7.66 14.34
C LYS A 51 -0.18 8.77 15.25
#